data_AF-A0A9X4JTX3-F1
#
_entry.id   AF-A0A9X4JTX3-F1
#
_cell.length_a   1.000
_cell.length_b   1.000
_cell.length_c   1.000
_cell.angle_alpha   90.00
_cell.angle_beta   90.00
_cell.angle_gamma   90.00
#
_symmetry.space_group_name_H-M   'P 1'
#
loop_
_entity.id
_entity.type
_entity.pdbx_description
1 polymer ?
#
loop_
_entity_poly.entity_id
_entity_poly.type
_entity_poly.pdbx_seq_one_letter_code
_entity_poly.pdbx_strand_id
1 'polypeptide(L)'
;MEYQNITLSIPKKILKKVKHIAVEKNTSVSGLLSRHLEDIVEKDGAYQKAKTNQIELMKKGFDLICKGKASWTREDLHERR
;
A
#
# COMPACT_ATOMS: atom_id res chain seq x y z
N MET A 1 -3.65 15.26 -12.25
CA MET A 1 -4.77 14.38 -11.84
C MET A 1 -6.05 15.13 -12.10
N GLU A 2 -7.03 14.46 -12.69
CA GLU A 2 -8.37 15.02 -12.87
C GLU A 2 -9.19 14.77 -11.60
N TYR A 3 -9.96 15.76 -11.15
CA TYR A 3 -10.76 15.67 -9.93
C TYR A 3 -12.25 15.78 -10.28
N GLN A 4 -13.06 14.87 -9.74
CA GLN A 4 -14.51 14.89 -9.86
C GLN A 4 -15.15 15.27 -8.52
N ASN A 5 -15.96 16.34 -8.51
CA ASN A 5 -16.70 16.74 -7.32
C ASN A 5 -17.86 15.77 -7.07
N ILE A 6 -18.06 15.41 -5.80
CA ILE A 6 -19.14 14.55 -5.32
C ILE A 6 -19.87 15.22 -4.16
N THR A 7 -21.19 15.08 -4.10
CA THR A 7 -22.02 15.55 -2.98
C THR A 7 -22.39 14.37 -2.10
N LEU A 8 -22.16 14.48 -0.80
CA LEU A 8 -22.41 13.42 0.18
C LEU A 8 -23.33 13.89 1.28
N SER A 9 -24.33 13.07 1.58
CA SER A 9 -25.21 13.26 2.74
C SER A 9 -24.61 12.55 3.95
N ILE A 10 -24.04 13.32 4.88
CA ILE A 10 -23.40 12.80 6.11
C ILE A 10 -24.20 13.29 7.32
N PRO A 11 -24.46 12.43 8.33
CA PRO A 11 -25.11 12.86 9.56
C PRO A 11 -24.38 14.03 10.21
N LYS A 12 -25.12 15.10 10.58
CA LYS A 12 -24.55 16.32 11.18
C LYS A 12 -23.63 16.04 12.38
N LYS A 13 -23.97 15.05 13.20
CA LYS A 13 -23.17 14.61 14.36
C LYS A 13 -21.79 14.09 13.94
N ILE A 14 -21.71 13.32 12.85
CA ILE A 14 -20.46 12.79 12.33
C ILE A 14 -19.65 13.91 11.68
N LEU A 15 -20.29 14.76 10.85
CA LEU A 15 -19.61 15.87 10.19
C LEU A 15 -18.92 16.81 11.19
N LYS A 16 -19.53 17.06 12.34
CA LYS A 16 -18.92 17.88 13.41
C LYS A 16 -17.63 17.26 13.95
N LYS A 17 -17.62 15.96 14.21
CA LYS A 17 -16.43 15.22 14.69
C LYS A 17 -15.33 15.19 13.64
N VAL A 18 -15.69 14.89 12.39
CA VAL A 18 -14.72 14.82 11.28
C VAL A 18 -14.05 16.18 11.05
N LYS A 19 -14.78 17.30 11.18
CA LYS A 19 -14.19 18.63 11.11
C LYS A 19 -13.12 18.88 12.19
N HIS A 20 -13.36 18.42 13.43
CA HIS A 20 -12.36 18.57 14.50
C HIS A 20 -11.11 17.76 14.18
N ILE A 21 -11.27 16.50 13.76
CA ILE A 21 -10.16 15.62 13.36
C ILE A 21 -9.38 16.22 12.19
N ALA A 22 -10.06 16.83 11.21
CA ALA A 22 -9.41 17.50 10.09
C ALA A 22 -8.50 18.64 10.57
N VAL A 23 -8.99 19.48 11.49
CA VAL A 23 -8.20 20.57 12.09
C VAL A 23 -7.00 20.02 12.87
N GLU A 24 -7.21 19.02 13.73
CA GLU A 24 -6.13 18.37 14.49
C GLU A 24 -5.05 17.78 13.58
N LYS A 25 -5.44 17.25 12.42
CA LYS A 25 -4.53 16.67 11.41
C LYS A 25 -4.06 17.68 10.36
N ASN A 26 -4.32 18.97 10.56
CA ASN A 26 -3.98 20.06 9.65
C ASN A 26 -4.40 19.79 8.18
N THR A 27 -5.63 19.32 7.98
CA THR A 27 -6.19 18.93 6.69
C THR A 27 -7.67 19.32 6.58
N SER A 28 -8.28 19.07 5.42
CA SER A 28 -9.71 19.31 5.20
C SER A 28 -10.53 18.03 5.30
N VAL A 29 -11.85 18.17 5.44
CA VAL A 29 -12.78 17.01 5.40
C VAL A 29 -12.68 16.27 4.06
N SER A 30 -12.62 17.02 2.95
CA SER A 30 -12.42 16.44 1.62
C SER A 30 -11.07 15.74 1.51
N GLY A 31 -9.99 16.33 2.03
CA GLY A 31 -8.66 15.72 2.02
C GLY A 31 -8.59 14.42 2.82
N LEU A 32 -9.24 14.36 3.99
CA LEU A 32 -9.38 13.11 4.75
C LEU A 32 -10.14 12.04 3.97
N LEU A 33 -11.24 12.43 3.32
CA LEU A 33 -12.05 11.49 2.56
C LEU A 33 -11.31 10.98 1.32
N SER A 34 -10.66 11.86 0.56
CA SER A 34 -9.83 11.49 -0.59
C SER A 34 -8.77 10.48 -0.20
N ARG A 35 -8.02 10.75 0.88
CA ARG A 35 -6.99 9.83 1.37
C ARG A 35 -7.56 8.48 1.80
N HIS A 36 -8.72 8.48 2.45
CA HIS A 36 -9.36 7.24 2.86
C HIS A 36 -9.85 6.41 1.65
N LEU A 37 -10.35 7.07 0.60
CA LEU A 37 -10.74 6.41 -0.64
C LEU A 37 -9.52 5.84 -1.37
N GLU A 38 -8.40 6.57 -1.40
CA GLU A 38 -7.12 6.08 -1.91
C GLU A 38 -6.66 4.83 -1.15
N ASP A 39 -6.69 4.86 0.19
CA ASP A 39 -6.33 3.70 1.03
C ASP A 39 -7.20 2.47 0.73
N ILE A 40 -8.51 2.66 0.46
CA ILE A 40 -9.43 1.57 0.12
C ILE A 40 -9.03 0.96 -1.23
N VAL A 41 -8.81 1.78 -2.25
CA VAL A 41 -8.41 1.33 -3.58
C VAL A 41 -7.04 0.63 -3.53
N GLU A 42 -6.09 1.19 -2.78
CA GLU A 42 -4.78 0.58 -2.61
C GLU A 42 -4.87 -0.78 -1.93
N LYS A 43 -5.66 -0.91 -0.85
CA LYS A 43 -5.85 -2.19 -0.15
C LYS A 43 -6.53 -3.24 -1.02
N ASP A 44 -7.52 -2.84 -1.83
CA ASP A 44 -8.19 -3.74 -2.76
C ASP A 44 -7.23 -4.26 -3.84
N GLY A 45 -6.37 -3.38 -4.38
CA GLY A 45 -5.39 -3.73 -5.40
C GLY A 45 -4.13 -4.43 -4.87
N ALA A 46 -3.74 -4.21 -3.61
CA ALA A 46 -2.46 -4.66 -3.07
C ALA A 46 -2.33 -6.18 -3.06
N TYR A 47 -3.37 -6.89 -2.62
CA TYR A 47 -3.35 -8.35 -2.59
C TYR A 47 -3.27 -8.94 -4.00
N GLN A 48 -4.08 -8.45 -4.94
CA GLN A 48 -4.07 -8.97 -6.31
C GLN A 48 -2.76 -8.67 -7.02
N LYS A 49 -2.19 -7.47 -6.81
CA LYS A 49 -0.87 -7.11 -7.34
C LYS A 49 0.23 -8.00 -6.77
N ALA A 50 0.24 -8.23 -5.46
CA ALA A 50 1.21 -9.12 -4.81
C ALA A 50 1.09 -10.56 -5.34
N LYS A 51 -0.14 -11.05 -5.49
CA LYS A 51 -0.42 -12.38 -6.06
C LYS A 51 0.08 -12.50 -7.50
N THR A 52 -0.23 -11.54 -8.36
CA THR A 52 0.22 -11.55 -9.76
C THR A 52 1.74 -11.53 -9.84
N ASN A 53 2.40 -10.65 -9.09
CA ASN A 53 3.86 -10.57 -9.04
C ASN A 53 4.48 -11.91 -8.60
N GLN A 54 3.92 -12.56 -7.57
CA GLN A 54 4.41 -13.84 -7.08
C GLN A 54 4.25 -14.95 -8.13
N ILE A 55 3.10 -15.01 -8.81
CA ILE A 55 2.86 -15.97 -9.89
C ILE A 55 3.85 -15.77 -11.04
N GLU A 56 4.13 -14.53 -11.42
CA GLU A 56 5.14 -14.22 -12.44
C GLU A 56 6.54 -14.66 -12.00
N LEU A 57 6.91 -14.42 -10.75
CA LEU A 57 8.18 -14.89 -10.17
C LEU A 57 8.30 -16.42 -10.26
N MET A 58 7.23 -17.13 -9.89
CA MET A 58 7.19 -18.60 -9.93
C MET A 58 7.28 -19.13 -11.37
N LYS A 59 6.60 -18.49 -12.32
CA LYS A 59 6.66 -18.84 -13.74
C LYS A 59 8.04 -18.58 -14.35
N LYS A 60 8.66 -17.45 -14.00
CA LYS A 60 10.03 -17.12 -14.42
C LYS A 60 11.01 -18.18 -13.91
N GLY A 61 10.78 -18.65 -12.68
CA GLY A 61 11.70 -19.55 -11.99
C GLY A 61 13.01 -18.85 -11.64
N PHE A 62 13.80 -19.51 -10.80
CA PHE A 62 15.15 -19.06 -10.48
C PHE A 62 16.13 -20.17 -10.82
N ASP A 63 17.26 -19.81 -11.41
CA ASP A 63 18.41 -20.72 -11.56
C ASP A 63 19.09 -20.85 -10.18
N LEU A 64 18.43 -21.57 -9.27
CA LEU A 64 18.88 -21.81 -7.90
C LEU A 64 20.00 -22.84 -7.83
N ILE A 65 20.22 -23.55 -8.93
CA ILE A 65 21.36 -24.42 -9.10
C ILE A 65 22.49 -23.51 -9.55
N CYS A 66 23.15 -22.87 -8.58
CA CYS A 66 24.47 -22.31 -8.83
C CYS A 66 25.26 -23.37 -9.61
N LYS A 67 25.84 -23.00 -10.75
CA LYS A 67 26.65 -23.89 -11.61
C LYS A 67 27.98 -24.30 -10.91
N GLY A 68 27.93 -24.59 -9.61
CA GLY A 68 29.02 -24.68 -8.66
C GLY A 68 28.49 -24.42 -7.23
N LYS A 69 29.13 -24.99 -6.21
CA LYS A 69 28.79 -24.79 -4.80
C LYS A 69 28.67 -23.30 -4.47
N ALA A 70 27.70 -22.93 -3.63
CA ALA A 70 27.55 -21.56 -3.13
C ALA A 70 28.88 -21.08 -2.55
N SER A 71 29.36 -19.91 -2.98
CA SER A 71 30.65 -19.32 -2.58
C SER A 71 30.61 -18.61 -1.23
N TRP A 72 29.46 -18.65 -0.56
CA TRP A 72 29.19 -17.96 0.68
C TRP A 72 28.63 -18.93 1.71
N THR A 73 29.04 -18.76 2.96
CA THR A 73 28.38 -19.36 4.11
C THR A 73 27.24 -18.46 4.60
N ARG A 74 26.38 -19.01 5.45
CA ARG A 74 25.29 -18.24 6.06
C ARG A 74 25.85 -17.10 6.92
N GLU A 75 26.95 -17.36 7.58
CA GLU A 75 27.69 -16.44 8.44
C GLU A 75 28.26 -15.26 7.61
N ASP A 76 28.87 -15.53 6.45
CA ASP A 76 29.39 -14.51 5.54
C ASP A 76 28.32 -13.53 5.03
N LEU A 77 27.07 -14.00 4.85
CA LEU A 77 25.95 -13.12 4.44
C LEU A 77 25.41 -12.31 5.61
N HIS A 78 25.44 -12.87 6.82
CA HIS A 78 24.91 -12.21 8.02
C HIS A 78 25.78 -11.03 8.47
N GLU A 79 27.10 -11.10 8.21
CA GLU A 79 28.05 -10.04 8.57
C GLU A 79 28.07 -8.84 7.62
N ARG A 80 27.40 -8.90 6.44
CA ARG A 80 27.38 -7.83 5.42
C ARG A 80 26.45 -6.64 5.75
N ARG A 81 26.25 -6.33 7.02
CA ARG A 81 25.42 -5.20 7.46
C ARG A 81 26.15 -3.86 7.39
#